data_AF-A0A2M8FR96-F1
#
_entry.id   AF-A0A2M8FR96-F1
#
_cell.length_a   1.000
_cell.length_b   1.000
_cell.length_c   1.000
_cell.angle_alpha   90.00
_cell.angle_beta   90.00
_cell.angle_gamma   90.00
#
_symmetry.space_group_name_H-M   'P 1'
#
loop_
_entity.id
_entity.type
_entity.pdbx_description
1 polymer ?
#
loop_
_entity_poly.entity_id
_entity_poly.type
_entity_poly.pdbx_seq_one_letter_code
_entity_poly.pdbx_strand_id
1 'polypeptide(L)'
;MIDNKGNGIIDALQLGYVFSNGNFITRMDSDDIMSPNKLETQKNQLLQFGKNHIALGLVKYFSNAPLGDGYKKYETWLNKLTNKGLNFSEIYKECVIASPCWMVFREDFDKCGGFNSSIYPEDYDLTFRFYKNKLICIPSQEILHYWRDYPERTSRNDVHYADSSFINIKLNHFLTIDYNNTKKLIIWGAGKKGKKIAQQLIEKKIPFDWICDNPKKIGKHIYNQLMLDYKTVDDYKNYQSIITVANSDFQKDIKKFLGKMNLLQGGDFFFFC
;
A
#
# COMPACT_ATOMS: atom_id res chain seq x y z
N MET A 1 23.25 -8.15 21.08
CA MET A 1 22.50 -8.72 19.94
C MET A 1 21.80 -9.97 20.42
N ILE A 2 20.64 -10.30 19.85
CA ILE A 2 19.85 -11.48 20.22
C ILE A 2 19.80 -12.37 18.97
N ASP A 3 20.06 -13.66 19.13
CA ASP A 3 20.05 -14.60 18.01
C ASP A 3 18.61 -14.99 17.66
N ASN A 4 18.25 -14.83 16.38
CA ASN A 4 16.94 -15.23 15.89
C ASN A 4 16.82 -16.76 15.90
N LYS A 5 15.74 -17.28 16.50
CA LYS A 5 15.43 -18.72 16.50
C LYS A 5 14.66 -19.15 15.26
N GLY A 6 13.99 -18.20 14.60
CA GLY A 6 13.25 -18.42 13.36
C GLY A 6 14.03 -18.00 12.12
N ASN A 7 13.35 -17.94 10.98
CA ASN A 7 13.93 -17.61 9.69
C ASN A 7 13.30 -16.36 9.08
N GLY A 8 14.15 -15.49 8.53
CA GLY A 8 13.70 -14.31 7.81
C GLY A 8 13.20 -13.18 8.71
N ILE A 9 12.61 -12.19 8.04
CA ILE A 9 12.37 -10.87 8.64
C ILE A 9 11.24 -10.83 9.66
N ILE A 10 10.15 -11.59 9.43
CA ILE A 10 9.00 -11.63 10.33
C ILE A 10 9.41 -12.19 11.69
N ASP A 11 10.09 -13.34 11.71
CA ASP A 11 10.56 -13.97 12.95
C ASP A 11 11.54 -13.05 13.72
N ALA A 12 12.42 -12.36 13.00
CA ALA A 12 13.36 -11.40 13.61
C ALA A 12 12.62 -10.21 14.24
N LEU A 13 11.59 -9.68 13.57
CA LEU A 13 10.77 -8.58 14.08
C LEU A 13 9.93 -9.01 15.29
N GLN A 14 9.33 -10.20 15.25
CA GLN A 14 8.60 -10.77 16.38
C GLN A 14 9.51 -10.95 17.60
N LEU A 15 10.71 -11.50 17.40
CA LEU A 15 11.69 -11.64 18.47
C LEU A 15 12.13 -10.29 19.03
N GLY A 16 12.44 -9.32 18.17
CA GLY A 16 12.77 -7.96 18.58
C GLY A 16 11.65 -7.31 19.40
N TYR A 17 10.39 -7.55 19.02
CA TYR A 17 9.23 -7.05 19.75
C TYR A 17 9.10 -7.65 21.15
N VAL A 18 9.34 -8.96 21.32
CA VAL A 18 9.31 -9.64 22.63
C VAL A 18 10.27 -9.02 23.65
N PHE A 19 11.43 -8.54 23.20
CA PHE A 19 12.43 -7.89 24.07
C PHE A 19 12.22 -6.38 24.21
N SER A 20 11.25 -5.79 23.51
CA SER A 20 10.96 -4.36 23.61
C SER A 20 10.09 -4.05 24.83
N ASN A 21 10.43 -3.00 25.59
CA ASN A 21 9.67 -2.58 26.79
C ASN A 21 9.16 -1.12 26.73
N GLY A 22 9.43 -0.39 25.63
CA GLY A 22 9.02 1.01 25.49
C GLY A 22 7.52 1.20 25.20
N ASN A 23 6.98 2.36 25.54
CA ASN A 23 5.58 2.73 25.26
C ASN A 23 5.32 3.09 23.79
N PHE A 24 6.38 3.36 23.03
CA PHE A 24 6.33 3.70 21.61
C PHE A 24 7.08 2.63 20.82
N ILE A 25 6.50 2.21 19.71
CA ILE A 25 7.05 1.17 18.83
C ILE A 25 7.43 1.81 17.50
N THR A 26 8.62 1.48 17.04
CA THR A 26 9.16 1.81 15.72
C THR A 26 10.06 0.67 15.26
N ARG A 27 10.38 0.62 13.97
CA ARG A 27 11.29 -0.34 13.36
C ARG A 27 12.50 0.39 12.77
N MET A 28 13.66 -0.24 12.83
CA MET A 28 14.88 0.22 12.17
C MET A 28 15.55 -0.97 11.50
N ASP A 29 15.82 -0.86 10.20
CA ASP A 29 16.57 -1.86 9.46
C ASP A 29 18.08 -1.64 9.70
N SER A 30 18.85 -2.72 9.80
CA SER A 30 20.26 -2.70 10.25
C SER A 30 21.23 -2.05 9.27
N ASP A 31 20.82 -1.91 8.02
CA ASP A 31 21.55 -1.35 6.89
C ASP A 31 21.22 0.13 6.64
N ASP A 32 20.18 0.67 7.26
CA ASP A 32 19.72 2.04 7.08
C ASP A 32 20.38 3.04 8.05
N ILE A 33 20.11 4.33 7.85
CA ILE A 33 20.54 5.41 8.75
C ILE A 33 19.32 6.25 9.14
N MET A 34 19.10 6.47 10.43
CA MET A 34 18.11 7.46 10.88
C MET A 34 18.76 8.83 11.10
N SER A 35 17.99 9.90 10.92
CA SER A 35 18.44 11.22 11.35
C SER A 35 18.61 11.26 12.87
N PRO A 36 19.52 12.10 13.41
CA PRO A 36 19.75 12.19 14.86
C PRO A 36 18.48 12.53 15.67
N ASN A 37 17.53 13.24 15.06
CA ASN A 37 16.30 13.70 15.69
C ASN A 37 15.08 12.80 15.43
N LYS A 38 15.17 11.72 14.63
CA LYS A 38 14.03 10.87 14.22
C LYS A 38 13.13 10.48 15.39
N LEU A 39 13.72 9.88 16.43
CA LEU A 39 12.97 9.35 17.56
C LEU A 39 12.33 10.46 18.40
N GLU A 40 13.03 11.57 18.59
CA GLU A 40 12.51 12.74 19.29
C GLU A 40 11.33 13.36 18.53
N THR A 41 11.49 13.62 17.23
CA THR A 41 10.43 14.18 16.37
C THR A 41 9.18 13.30 16.38
N GLN A 42 9.33 11.99 16.12
CA GLN A 42 8.20 11.07 16.06
C GLN A 42 7.51 10.89 17.43
N LYS A 43 8.28 10.83 18.52
CA LYS A 43 7.72 10.76 19.87
C LYS A 43 6.95 12.03 20.21
N ASN A 44 7.50 13.21 19.93
CA ASN A 44 6.84 14.49 20.21
C ASN A 44 5.54 14.64 19.41
N GLN A 45 5.53 14.19 18.16
CA GLN A 45 4.30 14.09 17.36
C GLN A 45 3.25 13.20 18.05
N LEU A 46 3.61 12.00 18.49
CA LEU A 46 2.67 11.11 19.18
C LEU A 46 2.19 11.65 20.53
N LEU A 47 3.05 12.34 21.28
CA LEU A 47 2.66 13.01 22.52
C LEU A 47 1.66 14.16 22.26
N GLN A 48 1.81 14.86 21.15
CA GLN A 48 0.92 15.96 20.77
C GLN A 48 -0.45 15.46 20.27
N PHE A 49 -0.47 14.43 19.41
CA PHE A 49 -1.70 13.95 18.75
C PHE A 49 -2.41 12.83 19.52
N GLY A 50 -1.68 12.07 20.34
CA GLY A 50 -2.20 10.96 21.14
C GLY A 50 -2.35 9.64 20.37
N LYS A 51 -3.01 8.67 21.01
CA LYS A 51 -3.28 7.33 20.46
C LYS A 51 -4.13 7.38 19.18
N ASN A 52 -4.18 6.26 18.46
CA ASN A 52 -4.80 6.12 17.13
C ASN A 52 -4.14 7.01 16.05
N HIS A 53 -2.91 7.46 16.28
CA HIS A 53 -2.11 8.19 15.30
C HIS A 53 -0.82 7.44 14.98
N ILE A 54 -0.27 7.72 13.80
CA ILE A 54 1.02 7.22 13.36
C ILE A 54 1.92 8.40 12.99
N ALA A 55 3.02 8.53 13.73
CA ALA A 55 4.06 9.48 13.42
C ALA A 55 4.91 8.96 12.25
N LEU A 56 5.19 9.84 11.30
CA LEU A 56 5.88 9.52 10.05
C LEU A 56 7.04 10.50 9.82
N GLY A 57 7.92 10.16 8.90
CA GLY A 57 8.97 11.05 8.41
C GLY A 57 9.14 10.93 6.91
N LEU A 58 9.67 11.97 6.28
CA LEU A 58 10.15 11.85 4.90
C LEU A 58 11.36 10.92 4.88
N VAL A 59 11.53 10.23 3.76
CA VAL A 59 12.65 9.32 3.54
C VAL A 59 13.52 9.78 2.37
N LYS A 60 14.78 9.37 2.36
CA LYS A 60 15.70 9.63 1.26
C LYS A 60 16.53 8.40 0.94
N TYR A 61 16.48 7.92 -0.30
CA TYR A 61 17.35 6.85 -0.74
C TYR A 61 18.81 7.31 -0.79
N PHE A 62 19.70 6.41 -0.43
CA PHE A 62 21.12 6.55 -0.69
C PHE A 62 21.70 5.20 -1.15
N SER A 63 22.72 5.26 -2.01
CA SER A 63 23.38 4.08 -2.55
C SER A 63 24.80 4.45 -2.97
N ASN A 64 25.69 3.45 -3.00
CA ASN A 64 27.01 3.59 -3.61
C ASN A 64 26.95 3.48 -5.14
N ALA A 65 25.85 2.95 -5.69
CA ALA A 65 25.60 2.83 -7.12
C ALA A 65 24.51 3.82 -7.58
N PRO A 66 24.41 4.13 -8.88
CA PRO A 66 23.32 4.95 -9.40
C PRO A 66 21.94 4.35 -9.07
N LEU A 67 21.10 5.13 -8.38
CA LEU A 67 19.72 4.75 -8.09
C LEU A 67 18.87 4.75 -9.37
N GLY A 68 18.14 3.64 -9.59
CA GLY A 68 17.16 3.55 -10.68
C GLY A 68 15.99 4.51 -10.49
N ASP A 69 15.42 4.99 -11.60
CA ASP A 69 14.35 6.00 -11.61
C ASP A 69 13.10 5.60 -10.83
N GLY A 70 12.81 4.29 -10.75
CA GLY A 70 11.69 3.76 -9.96
C GLY A 70 11.78 4.15 -8.48
N TYR A 71 12.96 4.04 -7.87
CA TYR A 71 13.18 4.39 -6.47
C TYR A 71 13.01 5.88 -6.21
N LYS A 72 13.55 6.73 -7.10
CA LYS A 72 13.40 8.19 -7.02
C LYS A 72 11.93 8.61 -7.15
N LYS A 73 11.20 7.99 -8.08
CA LYS A 73 9.75 8.22 -8.25
C LYS A 73 8.96 7.79 -7.02
N TYR A 74 9.28 6.62 -6.47
CA TYR A 74 8.65 6.10 -5.26
C TYR A 74 8.90 6.99 -4.04
N GLU A 75 10.16 7.40 -3.80
CA GLU A 75 10.51 8.36 -2.75
C GLU A 75 9.74 9.67 -2.89
N THR A 76 9.74 10.26 -4.08
CA THR A 76 9.06 11.54 -4.34
C THR A 76 7.55 11.42 -4.09
N TRP A 77 6.93 10.33 -4.55
CA TRP A 77 5.52 10.05 -4.35
C TRP A 77 5.17 9.82 -2.88
N LEU A 78 5.93 8.98 -2.19
CA LEU A 78 5.73 8.66 -0.78
C LEU A 78 5.88 9.91 0.10
N ASN A 79 6.96 10.68 -0.12
CA ASN A 79 7.20 11.92 0.60
C ASN A 79 6.11 12.97 0.37
N LYS A 80 5.54 13.04 -0.84
CA LYS A 80 4.39 13.92 -1.12
C LYS A 80 3.16 13.55 -0.30
N LEU A 81 2.92 12.25 -0.07
CA LEU A 81 1.81 11.79 0.77
C LEU A 81 2.09 12.09 2.25
N THR A 82 3.27 11.73 2.75
CA THR A 82 3.69 11.94 4.14
C THR A 82 3.69 13.41 4.53
N ASN A 83 4.12 14.30 3.63
CA ASN A 83 4.08 15.75 3.85
C ASN A 83 2.67 16.27 4.18
N LYS A 84 1.62 15.57 3.71
CA LYS A 84 0.23 15.96 3.92
C LYS A 84 -0.52 15.04 4.89
N GLY A 85 0.12 13.98 5.40
CA GLY A 85 -0.57 12.92 6.15
C GLY A 85 -1.63 12.18 5.32
N LEU A 86 -1.51 12.16 3.99
CA LEU A 86 -2.48 11.56 3.06
C LEU A 86 -2.10 10.13 2.63
N ASN A 87 -1.19 9.48 3.35
CA ASN A 87 -0.63 8.18 3.00
C ASN A 87 -1.71 7.15 2.64
N PHE A 88 -2.73 6.98 3.48
CA PHE A 88 -3.79 6.00 3.22
C PHE A 88 -4.69 6.31 2.01
N SER A 89 -4.68 7.53 1.45
CA SER A 89 -5.49 7.88 0.27
C SER A 89 -5.09 7.15 -1.01
N GLU A 90 -3.86 6.62 -1.08
CA GLU A 90 -3.34 5.83 -2.19
C GLU A 90 -2.87 4.43 -1.73
N ILE A 91 -3.47 3.88 -0.64
CA ILE A 91 -3.00 2.65 0.02
C ILE A 91 -2.93 1.42 -0.89
N TYR A 92 -3.73 1.35 -1.96
CA TYR A 92 -3.72 0.22 -2.91
C TYR A 92 -2.74 0.40 -4.08
N LYS A 93 -2.11 1.57 -4.22
CA LYS A 93 -1.19 1.85 -5.32
C LYS A 93 0.14 1.15 -5.12
N GLU A 94 0.76 1.40 -3.98
CA GLU A 94 2.00 0.80 -3.48
C GLU A 94 2.01 0.96 -1.94
N CYS A 95 2.98 0.38 -1.23
CA CYS A 95 3.11 0.62 0.20
C CYS A 95 3.24 2.13 0.50
N VAL A 96 2.34 2.67 1.32
CA VAL A 96 2.22 4.12 1.57
C VAL A 96 2.92 4.59 2.84
N ILE A 97 3.57 3.69 3.56
CA ILE A 97 4.41 4.01 4.72
C ILE A 97 5.74 3.32 4.49
N ALA A 98 6.84 4.06 4.60
CA ALA A 98 8.16 3.45 4.55
C ALA A 98 8.33 2.51 5.75
N SER A 99 8.65 1.23 5.48
CA SER A 99 8.80 0.18 6.48
C SER A 99 9.61 0.57 7.72
N PRO A 100 10.74 1.30 7.60
CA PRO A 100 11.51 1.71 8.76
C PRO A 100 11.20 3.13 9.27
N CYS A 101 10.25 3.89 8.69
CA CYS A 101 10.02 5.30 9.05
C CYS A 101 8.60 5.58 9.56
N TRP A 102 8.25 4.94 10.67
CA TRP A 102 7.02 5.20 11.41
C TRP A 102 7.22 5.00 12.91
N MET A 103 6.36 5.59 13.73
CA MET A 103 6.24 5.28 15.15
C MET A 103 4.77 5.32 15.55
N VAL A 104 4.35 4.42 16.43
CA VAL A 104 3.00 4.40 17.04
C VAL A 104 3.09 4.13 18.54
N PHE A 105 2.00 4.34 19.28
CA PHE A 105 1.89 3.79 20.63
C PHE A 105 1.90 2.27 20.59
N ARG A 106 2.51 1.62 21.59
CA ARG A 106 2.51 0.16 21.74
C ARG A 106 1.10 -0.42 21.69
N GLU A 107 0.16 0.22 22.39
CA GLU A 107 -1.24 -0.22 22.41
C GLU A 107 -1.88 -0.21 21.01
N ASP A 108 -1.58 0.80 20.18
CA ASP A 108 -2.07 0.85 18.79
C ASP A 108 -1.40 -0.22 17.94
N PHE A 109 -0.10 -0.48 18.13
CA PHE A 109 0.63 -1.56 17.47
C PHE A 109 0.06 -2.94 17.81
N ASP A 110 -0.19 -3.19 19.10
CA ASP A 110 -0.80 -4.43 19.61
C ASP A 110 -2.22 -4.62 19.11
N LYS A 111 -3.04 -3.56 19.12
CA LYS A 111 -4.39 -3.55 18.56
C LYS A 111 -4.38 -3.88 17.06
N CYS A 112 -3.33 -3.49 16.35
CA CYS A 112 -3.15 -3.84 14.94
C CYS A 112 -2.62 -5.27 14.74
N GLY A 113 -2.23 -5.98 15.80
CA GLY A 113 -1.71 -7.35 15.76
C GLY A 113 -0.19 -7.45 15.53
N GLY A 114 0.54 -6.34 15.63
CA GLY A 114 2.00 -6.31 15.51
C GLY A 114 2.55 -7.01 14.26
N PHE A 115 3.63 -7.78 14.41
CA PHE A 115 4.16 -8.63 13.32
C PHE A 115 3.70 -10.10 13.43
N ASN A 116 2.53 -10.37 14.03
CA ASN A 116 2.03 -11.75 14.20
C ASN A 116 1.49 -12.38 12.91
N SER A 117 1.35 -11.59 11.84
CA SER A 117 0.95 -12.05 10.51
C SER A 117 2.13 -12.69 9.78
N SER A 118 1.90 -13.79 9.07
CA SER A 118 2.89 -14.43 8.19
C SER A 118 2.79 -13.95 6.73
N ILE A 119 2.01 -12.90 6.47
CA ILE A 119 1.77 -12.37 5.12
C ILE A 119 2.94 -11.49 4.69
N TYR A 120 3.41 -11.69 3.46
CA TYR A 120 4.39 -10.84 2.81
C TYR A 120 3.74 -9.93 1.74
N PRO A 121 4.28 -8.71 1.52
CA PRO A 121 5.27 -8.02 2.37
C PRO A 121 4.71 -7.68 3.75
N GLU A 122 5.48 -7.93 4.80
CA GLU A 122 5.06 -7.81 6.20
C GLU A 122 4.78 -6.36 6.63
N ASP A 123 5.52 -5.43 6.05
CA ASP A 123 5.39 -3.99 6.24
C ASP A 123 4.12 -3.43 5.59
N TYR A 124 3.81 -3.91 4.39
CA TYR A 124 2.59 -3.51 3.69
C TYR A 124 1.36 -4.14 4.33
N ASP A 125 1.44 -5.39 4.80
CA ASP A 125 0.39 -6.01 5.61
C ASP A 125 0.11 -5.21 6.89
N LEU A 126 1.16 -4.82 7.63
CA LEU A 126 1.04 -3.97 8.81
C LEU A 126 0.42 -2.61 8.47
N THR A 127 0.83 -2.01 7.35
CA THR A 127 0.26 -0.74 6.84
C THR A 127 -1.25 -0.85 6.59
N PHE A 128 -1.71 -1.93 5.95
CA PHE A 128 -3.15 -2.18 5.81
C PHE A 128 -3.85 -2.39 7.15
N ARG A 129 -3.20 -3.02 8.13
CA ARG A 129 -3.77 -3.21 9.46
C ARG A 129 -3.85 -1.91 10.26
N PHE A 130 -2.90 -0.99 10.11
CA PHE A 130 -3.01 0.38 10.62
C PHE A 130 -4.21 1.10 10.00
N TYR A 131 -4.36 1.00 8.68
CA TYR A 131 -5.49 1.58 7.96
C TYR A 131 -6.85 0.99 8.39
N LYS A 132 -6.93 -0.34 8.51
CA LYS A 132 -8.11 -1.07 9.00
C LYS A 132 -8.52 -0.60 10.40
N ASN A 133 -7.55 -0.34 11.28
CA ASN A 133 -7.77 0.17 12.62
C ASN A 133 -7.95 1.70 12.70
N LYS A 134 -8.08 2.38 11.55
CA LYS A 134 -8.35 3.81 11.44
C LYS A 134 -7.30 4.69 12.12
N LEU A 135 -6.03 4.27 12.12
CA LEU A 135 -4.95 5.16 12.53
C LEU A 135 -4.89 6.38 11.60
N ILE A 136 -4.51 7.53 12.14
CA ILE A 136 -4.41 8.79 11.39
C ILE A 136 -2.93 9.13 11.19
N CYS A 137 -2.53 9.34 9.94
CA CYS A 137 -1.17 9.73 9.60
C CYS A 137 -0.89 11.17 10.00
N ILE A 138 0.14 11.38 10.83
CA ILE A 138 0.61 12.71 11.20
C ILE A 138 1.46 13.26 10.04
N PRO A 139 1.13 14.44 9.49
CA PRO A 139 1.95 15.08 8.46
C PRO A 139 3.37 15.37 8.96
N SER A 140 4.37 15.14 8.10
CA SER A 140 5.77 15.39 8.44
C SER A 140 6.56 15.94 7.25
N GLN A 141 7.36 16.97 7.51
CA GLN A 141 8.16 17.69 6.52
C GLN A 141 9.66 17.38 6.62
N GLU A 142 10.08 16.63 7.63
CA GLU A 142 11.49 16.37 7.91
C GLU A 142 11.93 15.03 7.30
N ILE A 143 13.13 15.01 6.70
CA ILE A 143 13.78 13.76 6.33
C ILE A 143 14.31 13.11 7.60
N LEU A 144 13.63 12.07 8.05
CA LEU A 144 13.98 11.36 9.29
C LEU A 144 14.70 10.04 9.04
N HIS A 145 14.70 9.56 7.80
CA HIS A 145 15.25 8.24 7.49
C HIS A 145 15.94 8.22 6.13
N TYR A 146 17.15 7.67 6.11
CA TYR A 146 17.94 7.44 4.91
C TYR A 146 17.89 5.94 4.61
N TRP A 147 17.30 5.60 3.47
CA TRP A 147 17.02 4.23 3.07
C TRP A 147 18.11 3.73 2.11
N ARG A 148 18.87 2.72 2.53
CA ARG A 148 19.97 2.18 1.72
C ARG A 148 19.41 1.33 0.58
N ASP A 149 19.96 1.54 -0.61
CA ASP A 149 19.77 0.62 -1.73
C ASP A 149 21.11 0.03 -2.18
N TYR A 150 21.12 -1.29 -2.36
CA TYR A 150 22.26 -2.07 -2.83
C TYR A 150 21.75 -3.40 -3.42
N PRO A 151 22.52 -4.08 -4.30
CA PRO A 151 22.05 -5.24 -5.03
C PRO A 151 21.57 -6.40 -4.15
N GLU A 152 22.24 -6.65 -3.02
CA GLU A 152 22.04 -7.82 -2.16
C GLU A 152 20.88 -7.66 -1.16
N ARG A 153 20.19 -6.50 -1.11
CA ARG A 153 19.08 -6.28 -0.16
C ARG A 153 17.96 -7.32 -0.35
N THR A 154 17.33 -7.72 0.75
CA THR A 154 16.31 -8.79 0.77
C THR A 154 15.20 -8.56 -0.24
N SER A 155 14.66 -7.35 -0.32
CA SER A 155 13.55 -7.03 -1.23
C SER A 155 13.89 -7.12 -2.73
N ARG A 156 15.17 -7.26 -3.11
CA ARG A 156 15.58 -7.51 -4.50
C ARG A 156 15.72 -9.00 -4.83
N ASN A 157 16.04 -9.83 -3.84
CA ASN A 157 16.51 -11.21 -4.08
C ASN A 157 15.57 -12.27 -3.51
N ASP A 158 14.75 -11.92 -2.52
CA ASP A 158 13.84 -12.87 -1.88
C ASP A 158 12.55 -13.06 -2.70
N VAL A 159 12.16 -14.32 -2.88
CA VAL A 159 11.00 -14.75 -3.67
C VAL A 159 9.69 -14.13 -3.18
N HIS A 160 9.58 -13.81 -1.89
CA HIS A 160 8.40 -13.19 -1.31
C HIS A 160 8.14 -11.77 -1.84
N TYR A 161 9.16 -11.10 -2.40
CA TYR A 161 9.05 -9.75 -2.98
C TYR A 161 9.14 -9.74 -4.51
N ALA A 162 9.23 -10.91 -5.16
CA ALA A 162 9.42 -11.02 -6.61
C ALA A 162 8.25 -10.44 -7.43
N ASP A 163 7.00 -10.54 -6.92
CA ASP A 163 5.85 -9.88 -7.53
C ASP A 163 5.63 -8.48 -6.95
N SER A 164 6.33 -7.50 -7.50
CA SER A 164 6.22 -6.09 -7.15
C SER A 164 4.84 -5.46 -7.42
N SER A 165 3.89 -6.18 -8.03
CA SER A 165 2.53 -5.68 -8.18
C SER A 165 1.72 -5.77 -6.88
N PHE A 166 2.08 -6.69 -5.99
CA PHE A 166 1.44 -6.94 -4.70
C PHE A 166 -0.09 -7.10 -4.79
N ILE A 167 -0.60 -7.62 -5.91
CA ILE A 167 -2.05 -7.71 -6.17
C ILE A 167 -2.76 -8.60 -5.14
N ASN A 168 -2.13 -9.70 -4.71
CA ASN A 168 -2.77 -10.62 -3.76
C ASN A 168 -3.07 -9.93 -2.42
N ILE A 169 -2.07 -9.27 -1.84
CA ILE A 169 -2.22 -8.57 -0.56
C ILE A 169 -3.18 -7.38 -0.70
N LYS A 170 -3.05 -6.58 -1.77
CA LYS A 170 -3.95 -5.45 -2.05
C LYS A 170 -5.40 -5.91 -2.18
N LEU A 171 -5.67 -6.96 -2.95
CA LEU A 171 -7.04 -7.44 -3.17
C LEU A 171 -7.62 -8.07 -1.90
N ASN A 172 -6.86 -8.87 -1.16
CA ASN A 172 -7.34 -9.46 0.09
C ASN A 172 -7.71 -8.39 1.13
N HIS A 173 -6.88 -7.35 1.28
CA HIS A 173 -7.18 -6.23 2.18
C HIS A 173 -8.34 -5.38 1.66
N PHE A 174 -8.40 -5.09 0.36
CA PHE A 174 -9.54 -4.39 -0.25
C PHE A 174 -10.87 -5.09 0.03
N LEU A 175 -10.93 -6.41 -0.21
CA LEU A 175 -12.12 -7.23 0.04
C LEU A 175 -12.52 -7.27 1.51
N THR A 176 -11.58 -7.01 2.42
CA THR A 176 -11.83 -7.02 3.88
C THR A 176 -12.19 -5.64 4.42
N ILE A 177 -11.64 -4.57 3.84
CA ILE A 177 -11.69 -3.23 4.43
C ILE A 177 -12.70 -2.33 3.69
N ASP A 178 -12.60 -2.27 2.35
CA ASP A 178 -13.29 -1.26 1.55
C ASP A 178 -14.32 -1.81 0.57
N TYR A 179 -14.32 -3.13 0.33
CA TYR A 179 -15.28 -3.75 -0.57
C TYR A 179 -16.70 -3.60 -0.03
N ASN A 180 -17.54 -2.94 -0.83
CA ASN A 180 -18.94 -2.77 -0.52
C ASN A 180 -19.77 -3.71 -1.39
N ASN A 181 -20.29 -4.78 -0.79
CA ASN A 181 -21.09 -5.79 -1.48
C ASN A 181 -22.48 -5.30 -1.94
N THR A 182 -22.92 -4.10 -1.52
CA THR A 182 -24.15 -3.47 -2.03
C THR A 182 -23.91 -2.73 -3.34
N LYS A 183 -22.64 -2.52 -3.72
CA LYS A 183 -22.23 -1.90 -4.98
C LYS A 183 -21.81 -2.96 -5.99
N LYS A 184 -22.12 -2.72 -7.26
CA LYS A 184 -21.55 -3.51 -8.35
C LYS A 184 -20.04 -3.29 -8.42
N LEU A 185 -19.25 -4.35 -8.36
CA LEU A 185 -17.80 -4.26 -8.50
C LEU A 185 -17.40 -4.17 -9.98
N ILE A 186 -16.49 -3.27 -10.32
CA ILE A 186 -16.00 -3.07 -11.70
C ILE A 186 -14.48 -3.10 -11.70
N ILE A 187 -13.89 -3.86 -12.62
CA ILE A 187 -12.46 -3.81 -12.89
C ILE A 187 -12.21 -2.98 -14.14
N TRP A 188 -11.31 -2.01 -14.04
CA TRP A 188 -10.84 -1.23 -15.18
C TRP A 188 -9.46 -1.73 -15.62
N GLY A 189 -9.37 -2.09 -16.90
CA GLY A 189 -8.12 -2.45 -17.57
C GLY A 189 -7.96 -3.95 -17.78
N ALA A 190 -7.50 -4.31 -18.97
CA ALA A 190 -7.34 -5.70 -19.42
C ALA A 190 -5.87 -6.17 -19.43
N GLY A 191 -5.00 -5.51 -18.65
CA GLY A 191 -3.58 -5.82 -18.50
C GLY A 191 -3.32 -6.98 -17.53
N LYS A 192 -2.04 -7.26 -17.23
CA LYS A 192 -1.64 -8.35 -16.30
C LYS A 192 -2.29 -8.21 -14.91
N LYS A 193 -2.28 -6.99 -14.35
CA LYS A 193 -2.90 -6.68 -13.05
C LYS A 193 -4.42 -6.95 -13.07
N GLY A 194 -5.16 -6.38 -14.03
CA GLY A 194 -6.60 -6.60 -14.18
C GLY A 194 -6.97 -8.08 -14.38
N LYS A 195 -6.22 -8.82 -15.20
CA LYS A 195 -6.39 -10.27 -15.37
C LYS A 195 -6.21 -11.04 -14.06
N LYS A 196 -5.18 -10.71 -13.28
CA LYS A 196 -4.89 -11.36 -12.00
C LYS A 196 -5.99 -11.09 -10.97
N ILE A 197 -6.52 -9.88 -10.91
CA ILE A 197 -7.68 -9.54 -10.06
C ILE A 197 -8.92 -10.31 -10.52
N ALA A 198 -9.22 -10.30 -11.82
CA ALA A 198 -10.38 -11.00 -12.38
C ALA A 198 -10.36 -12.50 -12.03
N GLN A 199 -9.22 -13.18 -12.19
CA GLN A 199 -9.05 -14.58 -11.80
C GLN A 199 -9.34 -14.81 -10.32
N GLN A 200 -8.79 -13.99 -9.43
CA GLN A 200 -9.01 -14.12 -7.98
C GLN A 200 -10.46 -13.86 -7.58
N LEU A 201 -11.14 -12.91 -8.24
CA LEU A 201 -12.56 -12.66 -7.99
C LEU A 201 -13.44 -13.82 -8.47
N ILE A 202 -13.12 -14.42 -9.64
CA ILE A 202 -13.78 -15.63 -10.14
C ILE A 202 -13.62 -16.78 -9.15
N GLU A 203 -12.39 -17.05 -8.69
CA GLU A 203 -12.09 -18.10 -7.70
C GLU A 203 -12.87 -17.90 -6.39
N LYS A 204 -12.97 -16.65 -5.93
CA LYS A 204 -13.74 -16.27 -4.73
C LYS A 204 -15.25 -16.17 -4.97
N LYS A 205 -15.73 -16.40 -6.20
CA LYS A 205 -17.14 -16.26 -6.62
C LYS A 205 -17.72 -14.87 -6.34
N ILE A 206 -16.89 -13.83 -6.46
CA ILE A 206 -17.32 -12.44 -6.30
C ILE A 206 -17.72 -11.91 -7.69
N PRO A 207 -18.97 -11.47 -7.90
CA PRO A 207 -19.41 -10.96 -9.18
C PRO A 207 -18.77 -9.60 -9.49
N PHE A 208 -18.37 -9.39 -10.73
CA PHE A 208 -17.83 -8.12 -11.21
C PHE A 208 -18.11 -7.93 -12.71
N ASP A 209 -18.13 -6.67 -13.14
CA ASP A 209 -18.02 -6.30 -14.54
C ASP A 209 -16.58 -5.92 -14.88
N TRP A 210 -16.16 -6.18 -16.12
CA TRP A 210 -14.80 -5.94 -16.55
C TRP A 210 -14.78 -5.05 -17.78
N ILE A 211 -14.14 -3.88 -17.67
CA ILE A 211 -14.17 -2.86 -18.71
C ILE A 211 -12.77 -2.48 -19.19
N CYS A 212 -12.66 -2.08 -20.46
CA CYS A 212 -11.45 -1.47 -21.01
C CYS A 212 -11.76 -0.51 -22.16
N ASP A 213 -10.74 0.19 -22.62
CA ASP A 213 -10.77 1.10 -23.77
C ASP A 213 -10.18 0.45 -25.04
N ASN A 214 -9.79 -0.82 -25.00
CA ASN A 214 -9.09 -1.48 -26.10
C ASN A 214 -10.09 -2.14 -27.06
N PRO A 215 -10.29 -1.62 -28.29
CA PRO A 215 -11.27 -2.15 -29.23
C PRO A 215 -11.02 -3.61 -29.63
N LYS A 216 -9.77 -4.08 -29.54
CA LYS A 216 -9.42 -5.48 -29.84
C LYS A 216 -9.86 -6.45 -28.74
N LYS A 217 -10.24 -5.96 -27.56
CA LYS A 217 -10.65 -6.77 -26.41
C LYS A 217 -12.13 -6.62 -26.08
N ILE A 218 -12.73 -5.46 -26.33
CA ILE A 218 -14.16 -5.22 -26.13
C ILE A 218 -14.98 -6.25 -26.91
N GLY A 219 -16.02 -6.79 -26.28
CA GLY A 219 -16.89 -7.84 -26.84
C GLY A 219 -16.32 -9.26 -26.76
N LYS A 220 -15.07 -9.44 -26.33
CA LYS A 220 -14.45 -10.77 -26.18
C LYS A 220 -14.61 -11.30 -24.76
N HIS A 221 -14.66 -12.62 -24.65
CA HIS A 221 -14.62 -13.31 -23.36
C HIS A 221 -13.19 -13.61 -22.97
N ILE A 222 -12.81 -13.27 -21.73
CA ILE A 222 -11.55 -13.65 -21.11
C ILE A 222 -11.90 -14.29 -19.78
N TYR A 223 -11.45 -15.53 -19.56
CA TYR A 223 -11.85 -16.33 -18.38
C TYR A 223 -13.38 -16.47 -18.24
N ASN A 224 -14.08 -16.59 -19.37
CA ASN A 224 -15.55 -16.59 -19.46
C ASN A 224 -16.24 -15.32 -18.96
N GLN A 225 -15.50 -14.24 -18.71
CA GLN A 225 -16.04 -12.92 -18.42
C GLN A 225 -16.04 -12.05 -19.69
N LEU A 226 -17.19 -11.46 -20.02
CA LEU A 226 -17.30 -10.52 -21.14
C LEU A 226 -16.56 -9.21 -20.80
N MET A 227 -15.67 -8.79 -21.70
CA MET A 227 -15.01 -7.48 -21.63
C MET A 227 -15.90 -6.41 -22.26
N LEU A 228 -16.31 -5.43 -21.48
CA LEU A 228 -17.17 -4.33 -21.91
C LEU A 228 -16.34 -3.08 -22.27
N ASP A 229 -16.98 -2.16 -22.99
CA ASP A 229 -16.44 -0.81 -23.20
C ASP A 229 -16.50 -0.03 -21.88
N TYR A 230 -15.51 0.81 -21.62
CA TYR A 230 -15.50 1.64 -20.40
C TYR A 230 -16.71 2.56 -20.30
N LYS A 231 -17.31 2.97 -21.43
CA LYS A 231 -18.52 3.80 -21.47
C LYS A 231 -19.76 3.12 -20.91
N THR A 232 -19.78 1.79 -20.81
CA THR A 232 -20.90 1.06 -20.15
C THR A 232 -21.08 1.49 -18.70
N VAL A 233 -20.06 2.09 -18.07
CA VAL A 233 -20.18 2.64 -16.73
C VAL A 233 -21.17 3.81 -16.62
N ASP A 234 -21.47 4.51 -17.72
CA ASP A 234 -22.45 5.60 -17.75
C ASP A 234 -23.88 5.09 -17.44
N ASP A 235 -24.15 3.81 -17.70
CA ASP A 235 -25.44 3.17 -17.42
C ASP A 235 -25.57 2.69 -15.95
N TYR A 236 -24.48 2.73 -15.18
CA TYR A 236 -24.45 2.21 -13.81
C TYR A 236 -24.73 3.30 -12.79
N LYS A 237 -25.68 3.03 -11.88
CA LYS A 237 -26.07 3.97 -10.82
C LYS A 237 -25.34 3.76 -9.49
N ASN A 238 -24.95 2.53 -9.18
CA ASN A 238 -24.33 2.20 -7.89
C ASN A 238 -23.23 1.15 -8.07
N TYR A 239 -21.98 1.61 -8.11
CA TYR A 239 -20.82 0.76 -8.38
C TYR A 239 -19.57 1.20 -7.63
N GLN A 240 -18.63 0.27 -7.52
CA GLN A 240 -17.31 0.46 -6.95
C GLN A 240 -16.26 -0.06 -7.92
N SER A 241 -15.20 0.71 -8.17
CA SER A 241 -14.23 0.43 -9.23
C SER A 241 -12.82 0.14 -8.69
N ILE A 242 -12.22 -0.95 -9.17
CA ILE A 242 -10.79 -1.25 -9.05
C ILE A 242 -10.11 -0.85 -10.36
N ILE A 243 -9.18 0.09 -10.31
CA ILE A 243 -8.49 0.61 -11.49
C ILE A 243 -7.08 0.04 -11.57
N THR A 244 -6.78 -0.69 -12.65
CA THR A 244 -5.48 -1.35 -12.87
C THR A 244 -4.67 -0.76 -14.04
N VAL A 245 -5.09 0.41 -14.54
CA VAL A 245 -4.46 1.13 -15.65
C VAL A 245 -3.24 1.91 -15.15
N ALA A 246 -2.04 1.41 -15.44
CA ALA A 246 -0.79 1.93 -14.89
C ALA A 246 -0.23 3.18 -15.60
N ASN A 247 -0.69 3.50 -16.82
CA ASN A 247 -0.21 4.68 -17.54
C ASN A 247 -0.69 5.96 -16.84
N SER A 248 0.24 6.84 -16.47
CA SER A 248 -0.05 8.04 -15.68
C SER A 248 -0.97 9.04 -16.36
N ASP A 249 -0.94 9.14 -17.69
CA ASP A 249 -1.81 10.06 -18.42
C ASP A 249 -3.23 9.50 -18.49
N PHE A 250 -3.39 8.20 -18.75
CA PHE A 250 -4.69 7.55 -18.64
C PHE A 250 -5.27 7.58 -17.22
N GLN A 251 -4.44 7.51 -16.17
CA GLN A 251 -4.94 7.71 -14.80
C GLN A 251 -5.50 9.13 -14.58
N LYS A 252 -4.89 10.17 -15.16
CA LYS A 252 -5.43 11.54 -15.09
C LYS A 252 -6.77 11.63 -15.80
N ASP A 253 -6.89 11.01 -16.96
CA ASP A 253 -8.13 10.98 -17.73
C ASP A 253 -9.24 10.22 -16.99
N ILE A 254 -8.92 9.08 -16.38
CA ILE A 254 -9.86 8.32 -15.55
C ILE A 254 -10.30 9.14 -14.34
N LYS A 255 -9.37 9.80 -13.62
CA LYS A 255 -9.73 10.69 -12.50
C LYS A 255 -10.66 11.82 -12.94
N LYS A 256 -10.38 12.44 -14.09
CA LYS A 256 -11.23 13.50 -14.66
C LYS A 256 -12.61 12.96 -15.05
N PHE A 257 -12.67 11.77 -15.65
CA PHE A 257 -13.90 11.10 -16.05
C PHE A 257 -14.77 10.77 -14.83
N LEU A 258 -14.24 10.06 -13.84
CA LEU A 258 -14.97 9.69 -12.61
C LEU A 258 -15.33 10.91 -11.76
N GLY A 259 -14.49 11.95 -11.77
CA GLY A 259 -14.78 13.22 -11.11
C GLY A 259 -16.00 13.95 -11.67
N LYS A 260 -16.25 13.87 -12.99
CA LYS A 260 -17.49 14.41 -13.61
C LYS A 260 -18.74 13.67 -13.14
N MET A 261 -18.60 12.43 -12.68
CA MET A 261 -19.67 11.60 -12.13
C MET A 261 -19.82 11.78 -10.61
N ASN A 262 -19.08 12.72 -9.99
CA ASN A 262 -19.03 12.96 -8.55
C ASN A 262 -18.62 11.74 -7.71
N LEU A 263 -17.82 10.83 -8.30
CA LEU A 263 -17.30 9.69 -7.58
C LEU A 263 -16.07 10.06 -6.75
N LEU A 264 -15.92 9.42 -5.59
CA LEU A 264 -14.85 9.69 -4.64
C LEU A 264 -13.79 8.59 -4.64
N GLN A 265 -12.52 8.99 -4.72
CA GLN A 265 -11.40 8.07 -4.52
C GLN A 265 -11.40 7.58 -3.06
N GLY A 266 -11.19 6.28 -2.84
CA GLY A 266 -11.23 5.69 -1.49
C GLY A 266 -12.62 5.30 -1.01
N GLY A 267 -13.65 5.42 -1.85
CA GLY A 267 -15.00 4.91 -1.58
C GLY A 267 -15.65 4.31 -2.82
N ASP A 268 -15.67 5.06 -3.92
CA ASP A 268 -16.25 4.63 -5.19
C ASP A 268 -15.20 4.06 -6.15
N PHE A 269 -13.95 4.51 -6.09
CA PHE A 269 -12.88 3.94 -6.89
C PHE A 269 -11.52 3.92 -6.20
N PHE A 270 -10.70 2.94 -6.57
CA PHE A 270 -9.41 2.64 -5.97
C PHE A 270 -8.39 2.32 -7.05
N PHE A 271 -7.23 3.00 -7.04
CA PHE A 271 -6.12 2.71 -7.96
C PHE A 271 -5.21 1.63 -7.38
N PHE A 272 -4.93 0.59 -8.16
CA PHE A 272 -4.03 -0.52 -7.84
C PHE A 272 -2.67 -0.41 -8.56
N CYS A 273 -2.32 0.81 -9.00
CA CYS A 273 -1.14 1.12 -9.81
C CYS A 273 -0.83 2.61 -9.85
#